data_AF-A0AAP9DGC9-F1
#
_entry.id   AF-A0AAP9DGC9-F1
#
_cell.length_a   1.000
_cell.length_b   1.000
_cell.length_c   1.000
_cell.angle_alpha   90.00
_cell.angle_beta   90.00
_cell.angle_gamma   90.00
#
_symmetry.space_group_name_H-M   'P 1'
#
loop_
_entity.id
_entity.type
_entity.pdbx_description
1 polymer ?
#
loop_
_entity_poly.entity_id
_entity_poly.type
_entity_poly.pdbx_seq_one_letter_code
_entity_poly.pdbx_strand_id
1 'polypeptide(L)'
;MMLLESEIDLLKFTFLRTNHFSNNNQSNIPKVYFIPNSRKGLGIDSMGELAVSFELSGQFVNEAGISVPYIHIAHALEQAFNFTFGNVHKSKGRVFKRKPFNLTKALDYLKNLVIRENRNRVANKDEKR
;
A
#
# COMPACT_ATOMS: atom_id res chain seq x y z
N MET A 1 46.63 -25.98 -20.16
CA MET A 1 45.16 -26.18 -20.28
C MET A 1 44.38 -25.54 -19.13
N MET A 2 44.93 -25.44 -17.91
CA MET A 2 44.23 -24.84 -16.73
C MET A 2 43.95 -23.33 -16.83
N LEU A 3 44.77 -22.56 -17.56
CA LEU A 3 44.61 -21.10 -17.65
C LEU A 3 43.34 -20.70 -18.40
N LEU A 4 43.02 -21.42 -19.48
CA LEU A 4 41.86 -21.16 -20.32
C LEU A 4 40.54 -21.50 -19.61
N GLU A 5 40.53 -22.60 -18.85
CA GLU A 5 39.39 -22.94 -17.97
C GLU A 5 39.19 -21.90 -16.87
N SER A 6 40.27 -21.40 -16.27
CA SER A 6 40.19 -20.36 -15.25
C SER A 6 39.66 -19.01 -15.79
N GLU A 7 40.01 -18.65 -17.03
CA GLU A 7 39.47 -17.44 -17.68
C GLU A 7 37.99 -17.57 -18.03
N ILE A 8 37.57 -18.75 -18.53
CA ILE A 8 36.17 -19.04 -18.83
C ILE A 8 35.33 -19.01 -17.55
N ASP A 9 35.84 -19.55 -16.44
CA ASP A 9 35.14 -19.53 -15.16
C ASP A 9 35.09 -18.11 -14.57
N LEU A 10 36.13 -17.29 -14.76
CA LEU A 10 36.12 -15.87 -14.40
C LEU A 10 35.05 -15.09 -15.20
N LEU A 11 34.93 -15.37 -16.50
CA LEU A 11 33.91 -14.78 -17.38
C LEU A 11 32.50 -15.17 -16.91
N LYS A 12 32.24 -16.45 -16.62
CA LYS A 12 30.95 -16.91 -16.07
C LYS A 12 30.62 -16.22 -14.74
N PHE A 13 31.59 -16.08 -13.84
CA PHE A 13 31.42 -15.39 -12.57
C PHE A 13 31.11 -13.90 -12.76
N THR A 14 31.76 -13.27 -13.74
CA THR A 14 31.55 -11.85 -14.08
C THR A 14 30.16 -11.61 -14.66
N PHE A 15 29.68 -12.45 -15.59
CA PHE A 15 28.34 -12.33 -16.16
C PHE A 15 27.21 -12.65 -15.17
N LEU A 16 27.42 -13.61 -14.26
CA LEU A 16 26.51 -13.84 -13.13
C LEU A 16 26.45 -12.62 -12.21
N ARG A 17 27.60 -11.96 -11.98
CA ARG A 17 27.69 -10.74 -11.16
C ARG A 17 27.03 -9.54 -11.84
N THR A 18 27.16 -9.36 -13.16
CA THR A 18 26.49 -8.23 -13.86
C THR A 18 24.97 -8.36 -13.85
N ASN A 19 24.43 -9.57 -13.88
CA ASN A 19 22.99 -9.80 -13.76
C ASN A 19 22.47 -9.71 -12.31
N HIS A 20 23.37 -9.74 -11.31
CA HIS A 20 23.06 -9.58 -9.89
C HIS A 20 23.41 -8.19 -9.32
N PHE A 21 23.99 -7.28 -10.12
CA PHE A 21 24.38 -5.93 -9.70
C PHE A 21 23.64 -4.85 -10.50
N SER A 22 22.32 -5.00 -10.58
CA SER A 22 21.41 -3.85 -10.46
C SER A 22 20.51 -4.06 -9.25
N ASN A 23 21.13 -4.32 -8.10
CA ASN A 23 20.49 -3.99 -6.84
C ASN A 23 21.56 -3.27 -6.03
N ASN A 24 21.48 -1.94 -6.09
CA ASN A 24 22.39 -1.03 -5.43
C ASN A 24 22.32 -1.23 -3.91
N ASN A 25 23.06 -2.22 -3.41
CA ASN A 25 23.47 -2.29 -2.03
C ASN A 25 24.66 -1.32 -1.81
N GLN A 26 24.51 -0.06 -2.26
CA GLN A 26 24.92 0.99 -1.35
C GLN A 26 24.12 0.69 -0.09
N SER A 27 24.79 0.39 1.02
CA SER A 27 24.15 0.49 2.31
C SER A 27 23.68 1.94 2.42
N ASN A 28 22.49 2.23 1.91
CA ASN A 28 21.70 3.38 2.26
C ASN A 28 21.36 3.11 3.72
N ILE A 29 22.32 3.38 4.60
CA ILE A 29 22.07 3.50 6.02
C ILE A 29 20.88 4.45 6.08
N PRO A 30 19.70 3.97 6.50
CA PRO A 30 18.52 4.79 6.41
C PRO A 30 18.78 6.05 7.23
N LYS A 31 18.77 7.22 6.58
CA LYS A 31 18.93 8.51 7.27
C LYS A 31 17.75 8.81 8.19
N VAL A 32 16.65 8.09 7.99
CA VAL A 32 15.38 8.25 8.69
C VAL A 32 14.92 6.91 9.22
N TYR A 33 14.62 6.85 10.51
CA TYR A 33 14.08 5.67 11.18
C TYR A 33 12.65 5.94 11.60
N PHE A 34 11.76 4.97 11.35
CA PHE A 34 10.40 5.03 11.85
C PHE A 34 10.30 4.24 13.16
N ILE A 35 10.07 4.95 14.27
CA ILE A 35 9.89 4.34 15.59
C ILE A 35 8.42 4.53 16.00
N PRO A 36 7.53 3.56 15.73
CA PRO A 36 6.14 3.69 16.12
C PRO A 36 5.99 3.61 17.64
N ASN A 37 5.20 4.51 18.19
CA ASN A 37 4.89 4.49 19.62
C ASN A 37 3.96 3.29 19.95
N SER A 38 4.58 2.21 20.42
CA SER A 38 3.95 0.88 20.57
C SER A 38 2.79 0.86 21.57
N ARG A 39 2.79 1.73 22.59
CA ARG A 39 1.76 1.77 23.64
C ARG A 39 0.36 2.14 23.14
N LYS A 40 0.25 2.85 22.01
CA LYS A 40 -1.05 3.30 21.46
C LYS A 40 -1.32 2.77 20.03
N GLY A 41 -0.38 2.03 19.43
CA GLY A 41 -0.49 1.53 18.05
C GLY A 41 -0.66 2.63 16.98
N LEU A 42 -0.53 3.91 17.35
CA LEU A 42 -0.80 5.07 16.48
C LEU A 42 0.11 5.07 15.26
N GLY A 43 1.42 4.86 15.43
CA GLY A 43 2.36 4.85 14.31
C GLY A 43 2.10 3.72 13.31
N ILE A 44 1.93 2.48 13.79
CA ILE A 44 1.72 1.31 12.90
C ILE A 44 0.41 1.46 12.12
N ASP A 45 -0.63 1.95 12.77
CA ASP A 45 -1.92 2.15 12.11
C ASP A 45 -1.88 3.35 11.15
N SER A 46 -1.12 4.42 11.42
CA SER A 46 -0.88 5.51 10.46
C SER A 46 -0.15 5.02 9.20
N MET A 47 0.85 4.15 9.35
CA MET A 47 1.48 3.49 8.19
C MET A 47 0.49 2.57 7.46
N GLY A 48 -0.45 1.97 8.20
CA GLY A 48 -1.53 1.19 7.62
C GLY A 48 -2.48 2.05 6.77
N GLU A 49 -2.80 3.26 7.23
CA GLU A 49 -3.59 4.25 6.50
C GLU A 49 -2.90 4.69 5.20
N LEU A 50 -1.59 4.91 5.23
CA LEU A 50 -0.81 5.21 4.03
C LEU A 50 -0.86 4.04 3.03
N ALA A 51 -0.62 2.82 3.50
CA ALA A 51 -0.66 1.62 2.67
C ALA A 51 -2.04 1.41 2.01
N VAL A 52 -3.13 1.62 2.76
CA VAL A 52 -4.51 1.56 2.22
C VAL A 52 -4.76 2.69 1.22
N SER A 53 -4.24 3.89 1.46
CA SER A 53 -4.41 5.02 0.52
C SER A 53 -3.71 4.75 -0.82
N PHE A 54 -2.53 4.14 -0.78
CA PHE A 54 -1.79 3.74 -1.98
C PHE A 54 -2.49 2.61 -2.76
N GLU A 55 -3.07 1.63 -2.05
CA GLU A 55 -3.88 0.59 -2.70
C GLU A 55 -5.11 1.19 -3.38
N LEU A 56 -5.84 2.07 -2.69
CA LEU A 56 -7.05 2.69 -3.22
C LEU A 56 -6.79 3.69 -4.34
N SER A 57 -5.59 4.29 -4.41
CA SER A 57 -5.26 5.19 -5.52
C SER A 57 -5.12 4.45 -6.85
N GLY A 58 -4.79 3.15 -6.82
CA GLY A 58 -4.52 2.35 -8.03
C GLY A 58 -3.29 2.82 -8.82
N GLN A 59 -2.52 3.77 -8.30
CA GLN A 59 -1.37 4.38 -8.99
C GLN A 59 -0.07 3.59 -8.80
N PHE A 60 -0.06 2.66 -7.84
CA PHE A 60 1.06 1.75 -7.64
C PHE A 60 0.82 0.52 -8.49
N VAL A 61 1.66 0.35 -9.50
CA VAL A 61 1.54 -0.72 -10.50
C VAL A 61 2.79 -1.57 -10.55
N ASN A 62 2.64 -2.82 -10.97
CA ASN A 62 3.77 -3.72 -11.25
C ASN A 62 4.37 -3.41 -12.64
N GLU A 63 5.40 -4.16 -13.03
CA GLU A 63 6.05 -4.04 -14.33
C GLU A 63 5.09 -4.25 -15.52
N ALA A 64 3.97 -4.94 -15.30
CA ALA A 64 2.91 -5.14 -16.30
C ALA A 64 1.84 -4.02 -16.31
N GLY A 65 2.00 -2.97 -15.50
CA GLY A 65 1.04 -1.86 -15.39
C GLY A 65 -0.23 -2.20 -14.61
N ILE A 66 -0.28 -3.35 -13.94
CA ILE A 66 -1.42 -3.79 -13.13
C ILE A 66 -1.24 -3.27 -11.70
N SER A 67 -2.31 -2.75 -11.11
CA SER A 67 -2.29 -2.27 -9.72
C SER A 67 -1.81 -3.35 -8.76
N VAL A 68 -0.84 -3.01 -7.91
CA VAL A 68 -0.27 -3.95 -6.95
C VAL A 68 -1.22 -4.16 -5.77
N PRO A 69 -1.36 -5.41 -5.29
CA PRO A 69 -2.19 -5.65 -4.13
C PRO A 69 -1.51 -5.12 -2.87
N TYR A 70 -2.33 -4.76 -1.87
CA TYR A 70 -1.94 -4.18 -0.58
C TYR A 70 -0.68 -4.76 0.06
N ILE A 71 -0.49 -6.08 -0.01
CA ILE A 71 0.62 -6.78 0.64
C ILE A 71 1.97 -6.31 0.11
N HIS A 72 2.10 -6.04 -1.19
CA HIS A 72 3.35 -5.56 -1.79
C HIS A 72 3.65 -4.12 -1.37
N ILE A 73 2.62 -3.27 -1.31
CA ILE A 73 2.72 -1.89 -0.82
C ILE A 73 3.20 -1.88 0.64
N ALA A 74 2.62 -2.74 1.47
CA ALA A 74 2.99 -2.85 2.86
C ALA A 74 4.45 -3.31 3.03
N HIS A 75 4.89 -4.33 2.29
CA HIS A 75 6.28 -4.78 2.34
C HIS A 75 7.27 -3.72 1.85
N ALA A 76 6.92 -2.95 0.81
CA ALA A 76 7.75 -1.83 0.36
C ALA A 76 7.90 -0.77 1.45
N LEU A 77 6.84 -0.47 2.21
CA LEU A 77 6.90 0.45 3.35
C LEU A 77 7.74 -0.11 4.50
N GLU A 78 7.60 -1.39 4.83
CA GLU A 78 8.42 -2.06 5.85
C GLU A 78 9.91 -1.94 5.54
N GLN A 79 10.28 -2.20 4.27
CA GLN A 79 11.65 -2.09 3.79
C GLN A 79 12.15 -0.64 3.79
N ALA A 80 11.33 0.31 3.32
CA ALA A 80 11.72 1.71 3.22
C ALA A 80 12.00 2.35 4.59
N PHE A 81 11.26 1.97 5.63
CA PHE A 81 11.31 2.59 6.95
C PHE A 81 11.85 1.68 8.06
N ASN A 82 12.30 0.48 7.70
CA ASN A 82 12.86 -0.53 8.60
C ASN A 82 11.95 -0.83 9.82
N PHE A 83 10.67 -1.10 9.56
CA PHE A 83 9.70 -1.52 10.58
C PHE A 83 8.90 -2.73 10.10
N THR A 84 8.07 -3.29 10.98
CA THR A 84 7.12 -4.35 10.59
C THR A 84 5.68 -4.00 10.98
N PHE A 85 4.75 -4.30 10.09
CA PHE A 85 3.31 -4.29 10.35
C PHE A 85 2.86 -5.50 11.19
N GLY A 86 3.70 -6.53 11.29
CA GLY A 86 3.30 -7.85 11.79
C GLY A 86 2.28 -8.49 10.85
N ASN A 87 1.04 -8.67 11.29
CA ASN A 87 -0.02 -9.14 10.41
C ASN A 87 -0.67 -7.96 9.66
N VAL A 88 -0.31 -7.82 8.38
CA VAL A 88 -0.72 -6.71 7.54
C VAL A 88 -2.25 -6.62 7.36
N HIS A 89 -2.94 -7.74 7.22
CA HIS A 89 -4.40 -7.77 7.13
C HIS A 89 -5.08 -7.34 8.43
N LYS A 90 -4.51 -7.70 9.59
CA LYS A 90 -4.98 -7.19 10.89
C LYS A 90 -4.75 -5.69 10.99
N SER A 91 -3.64 -5.16 10.48
CA SER A 91 -3.40 -3.70 10.41
C SER A 91 -4.45 -3.00 9.56
N LYS A 92 -4.69 -3.49 8.33
CA LYS A 92 -5.77 -3.01 7.45
C LYS A 92 -7.13 -3.04 8.15
N GLY A 93 -7.45 -4.14 8.84
CA GLY A 93 -8.67 -4.26 9.64
C GLY A 93 -8.77 -3.24 10.78
N ARG A 94 -7.67 -2.94 11.47
CA ARG A 94 -7.63 -1.91 12.53
C ARG A 94 -7.85 -0.50 11.97
N VAL A 95 -7.31 -0.19 10.79
CA VAL A 95 -7.56 1.09 10.09
C VAL A 95 -9.05 1.29 9.84
N PHE A 96 -9.73 0.28 9.29
CA PHE A 96 -11.18 0.36 9.08
C PHE A 96 -11.97 0.42 10.38
N LYS A 97 -11.56 -0.32 11.42
CA LYS A 97 -12.16 -0.28 12.77
C LYS A 97 -11.92 1.03 13.53
N ARG A 98 -10.92 1.84 13.13
CA ARG A 98 -10.70 3.20 13.67
C ARG A 98 -11.55 4.27 12.98
N LYS A 99 -12.12 3.98 11.80
CA LYS A 99 -13.00 4.88 11.03
C LYS A 99 -14.50 4.54 11.08
N PRO A 100 -15.11 3.93 12.13
CA PRO A 100 -16.54 3.63 12.13
C PRO A 100 -17.34 4.93 11.96
N PHE A 101 -16.85 6.05 12.50
CA PHE A 101 -17.48 7.36 12.38
C PHE A 101 -17.62 7.87 10.93
N ASN A 102 -16.71 7.51 10.03
CA ASN A 102 -16.80 7.92 8.62
C ASN A 102 -17.68 6.97 7.79
N LEU A 103 -17.72 5.67 8.15
CA LEU A 103 -18.64 4.72 7.54
C LEU A 103 -20.09 5.08 7.88
N THR A 104 -20.39 5.38 9.15
CA THR A 104 -21.73 5.83 9.55
C THR A 104 -22.10 7.13 8.85
N LYS A 105 -21.17 8.09 8.72
CA LYS A 105 -21.41 9.33 7.96
C LYS A 105 -21.67 9.10 6.47
N ALA A 106 -20.94 8.19 5.82
CA ALA A 106 -21.17 7.87 4.41
C ALA A 106 -22.52 7.16 4.21
N LEU A 107 -22.89 6.26 5.12
CA LEU A 107 -24.19 5.59 5.12
C LEU A 107 -25.33 6.56 5.42
N ASP A 108 -25.16 7.47 6.39
CA ASP A 108 -26.12 8.54 6.69
C ASP A 108 -26.28 9.51 5.51
N TYR A 109 -25.18 9.84 4.84
CA TYR A 109 -25.21 10.67 3.63
C TYR A 109 -25.99 9.98 2.50
N LEU A 110 -25.72 8.70 2.22
CA LEU A 110 -26.44 7.92 1.22
C LEU A 110 -27.93 7.80 1.55
N LYS A 111 -28.27 7.53 2.81
CA LYS A 111 -29.66 7.50 3.30
C LYS A 111 -30.36 8.84 3.04
N ASN A 112 -29.72 9.95 3.40
CA ASN A 112 -30.28 11.29 3.19
C ASN A 112 -30.45 11.63 1.71
N LEU A 113 -29.52 11.19 0.87
CA LEU A 113 -29.56 11.38 -0.58
C LEU A 113 -30.74 10.61 -1.21
N VAL A 114 -30.96 9.36 -0.81
CA VAL A 114 -32.11 8.55 -1.25
C VAL A 114 -33.44 9.18 -0.81
N ILE A 115 -33.53 9.66 0.44
CA ILE A 115 -34.74 10.33 0.95
C ILE A 115 -35.02 11.61 0.17
N ARG A 116 -33.99 12.42 -0.11
CA ARG A 116 -34.12 13.67 -0.88
C ARG A 116 -34.60 13.41 -2.30
N GLU A 117 -34.00 12.45 -2.99
CA GLU A 117 -34.39 12.07 -4.34
C GLU A 117 -35.85 11.58 -4.39
N ASN A 118 -36.26 10.76 -3.40
CA ASN A 118 -37.64 10.29 -3.31
C ASN A 118 -38.63 11.46 -3.11
N ARG A 119 -38.32 12.41 -2.22
CA ARG A 119 -39.15 13.63 -2.02
C ARG A 119 -39.28 14.46 -3.30
N ASN A 120 -38.17 14.65 -4.02
CA ASN A 120 -38.18 15.39 -5.28
C ASN A 120 -39.05 14.71 -6.34
N ARG A 121 -39.03 13.37 -6.42
CA ARG A 121 -39.88 12.60 -7.32
C ARG A 121 -41.37 12.69 -6.99
N VAL A 122 -41.72 12.78 -5.72
CA VAL A 122 -43.11 12.98 -5.27
C VAL A 122 -43.57 14.40 -5.62
N ALA A 123 -42.79 15.43 -5.26
CA ALA A 123 -43.10 16.83 -5.57
C ALA A 123 -43.28 17.09 -7.08
N ASN A 124 -42.40 16.52 -7.92
CA ASN A 124 -42.47 16.67 -9.38
C ASN A 124 -43.65 15.91 -10.03
N LYS A 125 -44.27 14.97 -9.32
CA LYS A 125 -45.48 14.27 -9.80
C LYS A 125 -46.76 15.05 -9.47
N ASP A 126 -46.77 15.76 -8.35
CA ASP A 126 -47.90 16.58 -7.93
C ASP A 126 -47.99 17.90 -8.72
N GLU A 127 -46.85 18.44 -9.20
CA GLU A 127 -46.80 19.65 -10.04
C GLU A 127 -47.20 19.40 -11.51
N LYS A 128 -47.25 18.14 -11.95
CA LYS A 128 -47.67 17.73 -13.31
C LYS A 128 -49.12 17.25 -13.39
N ARG A 129 -49.89 17.40 -12.32
CA ARG A 129 -51.30 17.03 -12.21
C ARG A 129 -52.19 18.27 -12.20
#